data_AF-A7RYD8-F1
#
_entry.id   AF-A7RYD8-F1
#
_cell.length_a   1.000
_cell.length_b   1.000
_cell.length_c   1.000
_cell.angle_alpha   90.00
_cell.angle_beta   90.00
_cell.angle_gamma   90.00
#
_symmetry.space_group_name_H-M   'P 1'
#
loop_
_entity.id
_entity.type
_entity.pdbx_description
1 polymer ?
#
loop_
_entity_poly.entity_id
_entity_poly.type
_entity_poly.pdbx_seq_one_letter_code
_entity_poly.pdbx_strand_id
1 'polypeptide(L)'
;QFGRMVKCATGRRAWDYNGYGNWCGRGGRGTPVDGVDRCCMVHDHCWDRLVHCRPYSNKYSYSVSDRHPSCSITCNAGNNDSCEQSICNCDKAAAECFARNTYNPNN
;
A
#
# COMPACT_ATOMS: atom_id res chain seq x y z
N GLN A 1 -0.02 8.19 4.62
CA GLN A 1 -1.13 8.36 3.66
C GLN A 1 -1.68 7.02 3.24
N PHE A 2 -0.79 6.08 2.87
CA PHE A 2 -1.09 4.66 2.67
C PHE A 2 -2.07 4.06 3.70
N GLY A 3 -1.87 4.29 5.00
CA GLY A 3 -2.75 3.70 6.01
C GLY A 3 -4.23 4.12 5.90
N ARG A 4 -4.54 5.30 5.34
CA ARG A 4 -5.93 5.67 5.03
C ARG A 4 -6.48 4.87 3.86
N MET A 5 -5.67 4.61 2.83
CA MET A 5 -6.05 3.75 1.69
C MET A 5 -6.29 2.32 2.16
N VAL A 6 -5.40 1.74 2.98
CA VAL A 6 -5.58 0.39 3.54
C VAL A 6 -6.89 0.30 4.33
N LYS A 7 -7.14 1.24 5.24
CA LYS A 7 -8.41 1.27 6.01
C LYS A 7 -9.63 1.40 5.11
N CYS A 8 -9.51 2.17 4.05
CA CYS A 8 -10.58 2.36 3.08
C CYS A 8 -10.88 1.06 2.31
N ALA A 9 -9.83 0.42 1.78
CA ALA A 9 -9.95 -0.77 0.94
C ALA A 9 -10.28 -2.05 1.71
N THR A 10 -9.83 -2.19 2.96
CA THR A 10 -9.91 -3.45 3.73
C THR A 10 -10.76 -3.35 5.00
N GLY A 11 -11.10 -2.14 5.45
CA GLY A 11 -11.72 -1.91 6.75
C GLY A 11 -10.78 -2.09 7.95
N ARG A 12 -9.56 -2.61 7.74
CA ARG A 12 -8.56 -2.92 8.78
C ARG A 12 -7.66 -1.73 9.09
N ARG A 13 -6.96 -1.79 10.22
CA ARG A 13 -5.94 -0.79 10.53
C ARG A 13 -4.68 -1.16 9.78
N ALA A 14 -3.99 -0.19 9.19
CA ALA A 14 -2.73 -0.45 8.51
C ALA A 14 -1.65 -1.04 9.45
N TRP A 15 -1.75 -0.76 10.75
CA TRP A 15 -0.90 -1.34 11.78
C TRP A 15 -1.01 -2.87 11.87
N ASP A 16 -2.15 -3.44 11.49
CA ASP A 16 -2.36 -4.90 11.49
C ASP A 16 -1.43 -5.60 10.49
N TYR A 17 -0.95 -4.89 9.46
CA TYR A 17 -0.03 -5.42 8.45
C TYR A 17 1.44 -5.17 8.77
N ASN A 18 1.76 -4.44 9.84
CA ASN A 18 3.15 -4.11 10.14
C ASN A 18 3.86 -5.29 10.81
N GLY A 19 4.86 -5.84 10.14
CA GLY A 19 5.54 -7.07 10.57
C GLY A 19 4.82 -8.36 10.16
N TYR A 20 3.86 -8.27 9.23
CA TYR A 20 3.10 -9.42 8.75
C TYR A 20 3.93 -10.21 7.73
N GLY A 21 4.06 -11.52 7.95
CA GLY A 21 4.78 -12.40 7.02
C GLY A 21 6.25 -12.00 6.84
N ASN A 22 6.75 -12.15 5.62
CA ASN A 22 8.16 -11.94 5.29
C ASN A 22 8.47 -10.57 4.66
N TRP A 23 7.44 -9.85 4.20
CA TRP A 23 7.59 -8.64 3.40
C TRP A 23 6.80 -7.43 3.92
N CYS A 24 5.71 -7.61 4.67
CA CYS A 24 4.97 -6.46 5.16
C CYS A 24 5.69 -5.81 6.35
N GLY A 25 6.47 -4.76 6.10
CA GLY A 25 7.22 -4.07 7.15
C GLY A 25 8.37 -3.25 6.57
N ARG A 26 9.36 -2.95 7.41
CA ARG A 26 10.58 -2.28 6.93
C ARG A 26 11.54 -3.31 6.36
N GLY A 27 11.64 -3.32 5.03
CA GLY A 27 12.38 -4.33 4.29
C GLY A 27 11.59 -5.62 4.16
N GLY A 28 12.13 -6.57 3.41
CA GLY A 28 11.49 -7.86 3.17
C GLY A 28 12.42 -8.77 2.41
N ARG A 29 12.30 -10.08 2.64
CA ARG A 29 13.09 -11.10 1.94
C ARG A 29 12.47 -12.47 2.05
N GLY A 30 12.81 -13.34 1.12
CA GLY A 30 12.35 -14.73 1.11
C GLY A 30 11.00 -14.89 0.40
N THR A 31 10.38 -16.05 0.60
CA THR A 31 9.13 -16.41 -0.10
C THR A 31 7.93 -15.81 0.62
N PRO A 32 7.01 -15.11 -0.08
CA PRO A 32 5.78 -14.63 0.54
C PRO A 32 4.98 -15.76 1.18
N VAL A 33 4.52 -15.58 2.43
CA VAL A 33 3.77 -16.62 3.16
C VAL A 33 2.34 -16.77 2.68
N ASP A 34 1.76 -15.72 2.10
CA ASP A 34 0.42 -15.72 1.50
C ASP A 34 0.23 -14.58 0.48
N GLY A 35 -1.02 -14.37 0.06
CA GLY A 35 -1.38 -13.32 -0.89
C GLY A 35 -1.21 -11.88 -0.36
N VAL A 36 -1.43 -11.63 0.94
CA VAL A 36 -1.19 -10.31 1.55
C VAL A 36 0.30 -10.02 1.58
N ASP A 37 1.11 -10.98 2.01
CA ASP A 37 2.56 -10.86 2.05
C ASP A 37 3.14 -10.65 0.64
N ARG A 38 2.55 -11.30 -0.38
CA ARG A 38 2.91 -11.07 -1.79
C ARG A 38 2.57 -9.64 -2.23
N CYS A 39 1.47 -9.05 -1.77
CA CYS A 39 1.16 -7.65 -2.06
C CYS A 39 2.23 -6.72 -1.48
N CYS A 40 2.74 -7.01 -0.28
CA CYS A 40 3.83 -6.25 0.33
C CYS A 40 5.15 -6.38 -0.45
N MET A 41 5.52 -7.58 -0.89
CA MET A 41 6.68 -7.78 -1.76
C MET A 41 6.58 -6.93 -3.04
N VAL A 42 5.41 -6.89 -3.66
CA VAL A 42 5.19 -6.08 -4.87
C VAL A 42 5.24 -4.58 -4.55
N HIS A 43 4.74 -4.16 -3.38
CA HIS A 43 4.81 -2.77 -2.91
C HIS A 43 6.25 -2.31 -2.66
N ASP A 44 7.05 -3.12 -1.96
CA ASP A 44 8.48 -2.88 -1.74
C ASP A 44 9.21 -2.73 -3.07
N HIS A 45 9.01 -3.67 -4.00
CA HIS A 45 9.60 -3.57 -5.35
C HIS A 45 9.11 -2.36 -6.15
N CYS A 46 7.89 -1.89 -5.89
CA CYS A 46 7.38 -0.66 -6.51
C CYS A 46 8.18 0.53 -6.00
N TRP A 47 8.40 0.64 -4.68
CA TRP A 47 9.19 1.70 -4.07
C TRP A 47 10.68 1.63 -4.44
N ASP A 48 11.27 0.43 -4.53
CA ASP A 48 12.67 0.24 -4.92
C ASP A 48 12.98 0.78 -6.32
N ARG A 49 12.00 0.76 -7.22
CA ARG A 49 12.14 1.33 -8.57
C ARG A 49 12.10 2.85 -8.58
N LEU A 50 11.63 3.49 -7.52
CA LEU A 50 11.53 4.94 -7.38
C LEU A 50 12.82 5.53 -6.80
N VAL A 51 13.98 5.13 -7.33
CA VAL A 51 15.33 5.43 -6.81
C VAL A 51 15.64 6.93 -6.65
N HIS A 52 14.97 7.78 -7.42
CA HIS A 52 15.13 9.24 -7.36
C HIS A 52 14.08 9.95 -6.50
N CYS A 53 13.08 9.20 -6.01
CA CYS A 53 12.03 9.71 -5.15
C CYS A 53 12.34 9.39 -3.68
N ARG A 54 11.56 9.99 -2.76
CA ARG A 54 11.66 9.68 -1.32
C ARG A 54 10.31 9.19 -0.77
N PRO A 55 9.94 7.91 -1.00
CA PRO A 55 8.61 7.38 -0.64
C PRO A 55 8.20 7.58 0.82
N TYR A 56 9.17 7.52 1.73
CA TYR A 56 8.94 7.71 3.16
C TYR A 56 8.67 9.18 3.56
N SER A 57 9.10 10.17 2.77
CA SER A 57 8.99 11.59 3.13
C SER A 57 8.07 12.40 2.21
N ASN A 58 7.97 12.04 0.92
CA ASN A 58 7.10 12.74 -0.02
C ASN A 58 5.64 12.61 0.41
N LYS A 59 4.92 13.73 0.34
CA LYS A 59 3.48 13.79 0.53
C LYS A 59 2.83 13.88 -0.84
N TYR A 60 1.82 13.06 -1.10
CA TYR A 60 1.09 13.09 -2.36
C TYR A 60 -0.37 13.52 -2.18
N SER A 61 -1.00 14.08 -3.20
CA SER A 61 -2.42 14.36 -3.26
C SER A 61 -3.22 13.10 -3.65
N TYR A 62 -4.20 12.76 -2.84
CA TYR A 62 -5.10 11.62 -3.06
C TYR A 62 -6.47 11.87 -2.42
N SER A 63 -7.46 11.13 -2.90
CA SER A 63 -8.84 11.17 -2.41
C SER A 63 -9.34 9.75 -2.16
N VAL A 64 -10.27 9.62 -1.20
CA VAL A 64 -10.99 8.39 -0.91
C VAL A 64 -12.49 8.71 -0.81
N SER A 65 -13.36 7.94 -1.48
CA SER A 65 -14.81 8.24 -1.55
C SER A 65 -15.56 7.88 -0.27
N ASP A 66 -15.67 6.58 0.00
CA ASP A 66 -16.47 5.98 1.07
C ASP A 66 -15.60 5.11 1.97
N ARG A 67 -16.21 4.48 2.99
CA ARG A 67 -15.54 3.44 3.78
C ARG A 67 -15.80 2.07 3.15
N HIS A 68 -14.96 1.09 3.51
CA HIS A 68 -15.18 -0.32 3.19
C HIS A 68 -16.65 -0.73 3.41
N PRO A 69 -17.26 -1.55 2.51
CA PRO A 69 -16.62 -2.29 1.41
C PRO A 69 -16.52 -1.56 0.07
N SER A 70 -17.22 -0.44 -0.11
CA SER A 70 -17.36 0.25 -1.40
C SER A 70 -16.48 1.49 -1.54
N CYS A 71 -15.27 1.44 -0.97
CA CYS A 71 -14.29 2.51 -1.08
C CYS A 71 -13.65 2.57 -2.47
N SER A 72 -13.46 3.77 -3.01
CA SER A 72 -12.56 4.04 -4.14
C SER A 72 -11.36 4.89 -3.71
N ILE A 73 -10.19 4.62 -4.30
CA ILE A 73 -8.95 5.37 -4.07
C ILE A 73 -8.53 6.06 -5.37
N THR A 74 -8.29 7.37 -5.31
CA THR A 74 -7.83 8.17 -6.46
C THR A 74 -6.57 8.92 -6.11
N CYS A 75 -5.55 8.80 -6.98
CA CYS A 75 -4.34 9.61 -6.93
C CYS A 75 -4.55 10.84 -7.81
N ASN A 76 -4.47 12.04 -7.23
CA ASN A 76 -4.87 13.27 -7.90
C ASN A 76 -3.72 13.79 -8.79
N ALA A 77 -3.59 13.22 -9.99
CA ALA A 77 -2.45 13.47 -10.89
C ALA A 77 -2.20 14.96 -11.22
N GLY A 78 -3.23 15.79 -11.28
CA GLY A 78 -3.06 17.24 -11.50
C GLY A 78 -2.39 17.99 -10.35
N ASN A 79 -2.32 17.37 -9.16
CA ASN A 79 -1.75 17.94 -7.94
C ASN A 79 -0.52 17.16 -7.45
N ASN A 80 0.03 16.27 -8.29
CA ASN A 80 1.18 15.43 -7.96
C ASN A 80 2.27 15.63 -9.01
N ASP A 81 3.51 15.74 -8.56
CA ASP A 81 4.66 15.51 -9.44
C ASP A 81 4.80 14.01 -9.80
N SER A 82 5.80 13.69 -10.62
CA SER A 82 6.04 12.31 -11.06
C SER A 82 6.35 11.35 -9.91
N CYS A 83 7.05 11.82 -8.86
CA CYS A 83 7.37 11.02 -7.69
C CYS A 83 6.14 10.80 -6.82
N GLU A 84 5.43 11.87 -6.48
CA GLU A 84 4.21 11.85 -5.67
C GLU A 84 3.14 10.95 -6.31
N GLN A 85 2.97 11.06 -7.63
CA GLN A 85 2.01 10.24 -8.36
C GLN A 85 2.42 8.76 -8.36
N SER A 86 3.71 8.47 -8.56
CA SER A 86 4.20 7.09 -8.56
C SER A 86 4.08 6.43 -7.19
N ILE A 87 4.46 7.14 -6.12
CA ILE A 87 4.31 6.65 -4.74
C ILE A 87 2.84 6.41 -4.42
N CYS A 88 1.96 7.36 -4.77
CA CYS A 88 0.52 7.21 -4.57
C CYS A 88 -0.02 5.97 -5.29
N ASN A 89 0.40 5.74 -6.54
CA ASN A 89 -0.03 4.59 -7.33
C ASN A 89 0.46 3.26 -6.71
N CYS A 90 1.70 3.19 -6.21
CA CYS A 90 2.21 2.03 -5.49
C CYS A 90 1.36 1.74 -4.24
N ASP A 91 1.09 2.76 -3.42
CA ASP A 91 0.30 2.64 -2.19
C ASP A 91 -1.15 2.24 -2.48
N LYS A 92 -1.77 2.83 -3.52
CA LYS A 92 -3.12 2.47 -3.98
C LYS A 92 -3.18 1.00 -4.39
N ALA A 93 -2.24 0.56 -5.24
CA ALA A 93 -2.20 -0.81 -5.75
C ALA A 93 -2.04 -1.83 -4.61
N ALA A 94 -1.20 -1.53 -3.61
CA ALA A 94 -1.01 -2.36 -2.43
C ALA A 94 -2.30 -2.45 -1.60
N ALA A 95 -2.98 -1.33 -1.33
CA ALA A 95 -4.23 -1.32 -0.57
C ALA A 95 -5.35 -2.13 -1.27
N GLU A 96 -5.51 -1.97 -2.58
CA GLU A 96 -6.47 -2.75 -3.38
C GLU A 96 -6.08 -4.24 -3.44
N CYS A 97 -4.78 -4.54 -3.46
CA CYS A 97 -4.29 -5.92 -3.40
C CYS A 97 -4.61 -6.57 -2.05
N PHE A 98 -4.44 -5.87 -0.93
CA PHE A 98 -4.87 -6.36 0.38
C PHE A 98 -6.36 -6.66 0.43
N ALA A 99 -7.21 -5.84 -0.20
CA ALA A 99 -8.65 -6.06 -0.25
C ALA A 99 -9.06 -7.33 -1.02
N ARG A 100 -8.23 -7.78 -1.97
CA ARG A 100 -8.45 -9.02 -2.74
C ARG A 100 -7.94 -10.28 -2.05
N ASN A 101 -7.23 -10.15 -0.93
CA ASN A 101 -6.62 -11.26 -0.21
C ASN A 101 -7.14 -11.37 1.21
N THR A 102 -7.18 -12.58 1.75
CA THR A 102 -7.61 -12.83 3.13
C THR A 102 -6.47 -12.55 4.09
N TYR A 103 -6.70 -11.68 5.07
CA TYR A 103 -5.78 -11.42 6.18
C TYR A 103 -5.75 -12.61 7.15
N ASN A 104 -4.55 -13.13 7.44
CA ASN A 104 -4.33 -14.18 8.43
C ASN A 104 -3.66 -13.62 9.70
N PRO A 105 -4.35 -13.55 10.86
CA PRO A 105 -3.80 -12.98 12.09
C PRO A 105 -2.62 -13.75 12.70
N ASN A 106 -2.29 -14.94 12.18
CA ASN A 106 -1.16 -15.75 12.67
C ASN A 106 0.14 -15.54 11.87
N ASN A 107 0.10 -14.71 10.82
CA ASN A 107 1.25 -14.31 10.03
C ASN A 107 1.76 -12.94 10.49
#